data_AF-A0A4C1XIR8-F1
#
_entry.id   AF-A0A4C1XIR8-F1
#
_cell.length_a   1.000
_cell.length_b   1.000
_cell.length_c   1.000
_cell.angle_alpha   90.00
_cell.angle_beta   90.00
_cell.angle_gamma   90.00
#
_symmetry.space_group_name_H-M   'P 1'
#
loop_
_entity.id
_entity.type
_entity.pdbx_description
1 polymer ?
#
loop_
_entity_poly.entity_id
_entity_poly.type
_entity_poly.pdbx_seq_one_letter_code
_entity_poly.pdbx_strand_id
1 'polypeptide(L)'
;MAGDFVKHKKDSDMMSVWSYFLVAKDGNSAKCKRCPSILKTLGGSTKGLHTHLSTKHNIKVISASTSQDTENLNTAPPPAKRKLDDYFTKTKSDDDNLDDVLARMIALDGFPFSVFITSDNLRKLLLAKYTDLPKSAVTIQKRVMNYSEK
;
A
#
# COMPACT_ATOMS: atom_id res chain seq x y z
N MET A 1 -16.02 12.05 -31.18
CA MET A 1 -16.17 10.57 -31.17
C MET A 1 -16.91 10.18 -29.91
N ALA A 2 -18.21 9.89 -30.03
CA ALA A 2 -19.00 9.39 -28.91
C ALA A 2 -18.67 7.91 -28.73
N GLY A 3 -17.73 7.60 -27.84
CA GLY A 3 -17.50 6.21 -27.42
C GLY A 3 -18.78 5.70 -26.76
N ASP A 4 -19.28 4.55 -27.21
CA ASP A 4 -20.42 3.90 -26.57
C ASP A 4 -20.03 3.51 -25.13
N PHE A 5 -20.74 4.04 -24.14
CA PHE A 5 -20.57 3.70 -22.73
C PHE A 5 -21.64 2.70 -22.30
N VAL A 6 -21.21 1.56 -21.75
CA VAL A 6 -22.07 0.47 -21.28
C VAL A 6 -21.95 0.27 -19.77
N LYS A 7 -22.95 -0.39 -19.17
CA LYS A 7 -22.91 -0.77 -17.76
C LYS A 7 -21.89 -1.89 -17.53
N HIS A 8 -21.14 -1.79 -16.44
CA HIS A 8 -20.21 -2.85 -16.06
C HIS A 8 -20.97 -4.06 -15.46
N LYS A 9 -20.40 -5.28 -15.54
CA LYS A 9 -21.00 -6.49 -14.97
C LYS A 9 -21.27 -6.39 -13.46
N LYS A 10 -20.50 -5.55 -12.74
CA LYS A 10 -20.66 -5.26 -11.30
C LYS A 10 -21.43 -3.97 -11.01
N ASP A 11 -22.20 -3.44 -11.96
CA ASP A 11 -23.01 -2.22 -11.78
C ASP A 11 -24.14 -2.39 -10.75
N SER A 12 -24.68 -3.62 -10.64
CA SER A 12 -25.76 -3.95 -9.71
C SER A 12 -25.33 -4.01 -8.24
N ASP A 13 -24.02 -4.08 -7.99
CA ASP A 13 -23.47 -4.09 -6.64
C ASP A 13 -23.25 -2.65 -6.17
N MET A 14 -24.13 -2.16 -5.30
CA MET A 14 -24.09 -0.79 -4.77
C MET A 14 -22.80 -0.50 -3.98
N MET A 15 -22.16 -1.55 -3.45
CA MET A 15 -20.86 -1.47 -2.77
C MET A 15 -19.68 -1.39 -3.75
N SER A 16 -19.92 -1.56 -5.06
CA SER A 16 -18.89 -1.47 -6.08
C SER A 16 -18.74 -0.04 -6.59
N VAL A 17 -17.49 0.36 -6.81
CA VAL A 17 -17.16 1.63 -7.48
C VAL A 17 -17.84 1.72 -8.85
N TRP A 18 -18.03 0.58 -9.52
CA TRP A 18 -18.64 0.50 -10.85
C TRP A 18 -20.11 0.93 -10.90
N SER A 19 -20.83 0.97 -9.78
CA SER A 19 -22.19 1.51 -9.75
C SER A 19 -22.25 3.00 -10.12
N TYR A 20 -21.13 3.72 -9.96
CA TYR A 20 -21.01 5.16 -10.23
C TYR A 20 -20.43 5.50 -11.59
N PHE A 21 -19.99 4.49 -12.36
CA PHE A 21 -19.31 4.68 -13.64
C PHE A 21 -19.95 3.86 -14.77
N LEU A 22 -19.80 4.35 -15.99
CA LEU A 22 -20.08 3.61 -17.22
C LEU A 22 -18.77 3.31 -17.91
N VAL A 23 -18.61 2.11 -18.47
CA VAL A 23 -17.37 1.66 -19.11
C VAL A 23 -17.48 1.85 -20.60
N ALA A 24 -16.45 2.40 -21.24
CA ALA A 24 -16.39 2.47 -22.70
C ALA A 24 -16.31 1.04 -23.28
N LYS A 25 -16.86 0.79 -24.48
CA LYS A 25 -16.73 -0.51 -25.15
C LYS A 25 -15.28 -0.99 -25.27
N ASP A 26 -14.34 -0.05 -25.42
CA ASP A 26 -12.91 -0.35 -25.50
C ASP A 26 -12.31 -0.85 -24.17
N GLY A 27 -13.03 -0.73 -23.05
CA GLY A 27 -12.57 -1.14 -21.70
C GLY A 27 -11.50 -0.23 -21.08
N ASN A 28 -10.92 0.69 -21.85
CA ASN A 28 -9.82 1.57 -21.42
C ASN A 28 -10.27 2.90 -20.79
N SER A 29 -11.57 3.15 -20.70
CA SER A 29 -12.09 4.40 -20.13
C SER A 29 -13.41 4.20 -19.40
N ALA A 30 -13.61 5.02 -18.38
CA ALA A 30 -14.81 5.03 -17.56
C ALA A 30 -15.37 6.46 -17.46
N LYS A 31 -16.66 6.63 -17.75
CA LYS A 31 -17.38 7.89 -17.61
C LYS A 31 -18.10 7.93 -16.27
N CYS A 32 -17.94 9.01 -15.52
CA CYS A 32 -18.68 9.21 -14.28
C CYS A 32 -20.16 9.47 -14.57
N LYS A 33 -21.06 8.89 -13.77
CA LYS A 33 -22.51 9.16 -13.87
C LYS A 33 -22.91 10.48 -13.18
N ARG A 34 -22.04 11.04 -12.32
CA ARG A 34 -22.31 12.24 -11.51
C ARG A 34 -21.70 13.52 -12.07
N CYS A 35 -20.75 13.43 -13.00
CA CYS A 35 -20.15 14.58 -13.67
C CYS A 35 -19.74 14.20 -15.10
N PRO A 36 -19.49 15.19 -15.98
CA PRO A 36 -19.09 14.93 -17.37
C PRO A 36 -17.66 14.39 -17.52
N SER A 37 -16.95 14.07 -16.42
CA SER A 37 -15.56 13.61 -16.47
C SER A 37 -15.45 12.18 -17.01
N ILE A 38 -14.46 11.97 -17.89
CA ILE A 38 -14.08 10.66 -18.42
C ILE A 38 -12.67 10.34 -17.91
N LEU A 39 -12.54 9.22 -17.21
CA LEU A 39 -11.30 8.74 -16.62
C LEU A 39 -10.72 7.62 -17.47
N LYS A 40 -9.41 7.62 -17.67
CA LYS A 40 -8.70 6.52 -18.33
C LYS A 40 -8.43 5.41 -17.32
N THR A 41 -8.79 4.18 -17.68
CA THR A 41 -8.60 2.96 -16.87
C THR A 41 -7.65 2.01 -17.59
N LEU A 42 -6.40 2.42 -17.79
CA LEU A 42 -5.38 1.52 -18.32
C LEU A 42 -5.07 0.43 -17.28
N GLY A 43 -5.03 -0.83 -17.72
CA GLY A 43 -4.61 -1.97 -16.89
C GLY A 43 -5.61 -2.40 -15.81
N GLY A 44 -6.89 -2.04 -15.93
CA GLY A 44 -7.94 -2.53 -15.01
C GLY A 44 -7.88 -1.97 -13.59
N SER A 45 -7.08 -0.94 -13.32
CA SER A 45 -7.01 -0.31 -12.00
C SER A 45 -8.24 0.54 -11.70
N THR A 46 -8.81 0.38 -10.49
CA THR A 46 -9.96 1.15 -9.99
C THR A 46 -9.55 2.32 -9.09
N LYS A 47 -8.26 2.46 -8.73
CA LYS A 47 -7.80 3.45 -7.75
C LYS A 47 -8.18 4.88 -8.14
N GLY A 48 -8.02 5.23 -9.42
CA GLY A 48 -8.40 6.55 -9.95
C GLY A 48 -9.91 6.84 -9.87
N LEU A 49 -10.76 5.81 -9.93
CA LEU A 49 -12.21 5.95 -9.82
C LEU A 49 -12.60 6.27 -8.38
N HIS A 50 -11.99 5.59 -7.40
CA HIS A 50 -12.19 5.89 -5.98
C HIS A 50 -11.72 7.32 -5.64
N THR A 51 -10.54 7.73 -6.12
CA THR A 51 -10.05 9.09 -5.91
C THR A 51 -10.97 10.14 -6.54
N HIS A 52 -11.50 9.88 -7.73
CA HIS A 52 -12.46 10.78 -8.37
C HIS A 52 -13.74 10.96 -7.54
N LEU A 53 -14.33 9.85 -7.07
CA LEU A 53 -15.53 9.89 -6.23
C LEU A 53 -15.29 10.64 -4.92
N SER A 54 -14.14 10.41 -4.27
CA SER A 54 -13.79 11.09 -3.02
C SER A 54 -13.54 12.58 -3.22
N THR A 55 -12.76 12.97 -4.24
CA THR A 55 -12.33 14.37 -4.40
C THR A 55 -13.37 15.27 -5.07
N LYS A 56 -14.16 14.74 -6.01
CA LYS A 56 -15.15 15.52 -6.76
C LYS A 56 -16.56 15.40 -6.21
N HIS A 57 -16.86 14.30 -5.54
CA HIS A 57 -18.20 14.00 -5.07
C HIS A 57 -18.28 13.72 -3.56
N ASN A 58 -17.15 13.67 -2.84
CA ASN A 58 -17.08 13.29 -1.43
C ASN A 58 -17.76 11.92 -1.13
N ILE A 59 -17.73 11.00 -2.10
CA ILE A 59 -18.29 9.65 -1.96
C ILE A 59 -17.15 8.66 -1.66
N LYS A 60 -17.21 7.97 -0.52
CA LYS A 60 -16.27 6.91 -0.14
C LYS A 60 -16.92 5.54 -0.36
N VAL A 61 -16.47 4.81 -1.39
CA VAL A 61 -16.95 3.45 -1.67
C VAL A 61 -16.05 2.46 -0.92
N ILE A 62 -16.63 1.75 0.06
CA ILE A 62 -15.93 0.76 0.89
C ILE A 62 -16.04 -0.60 0.21
N SER A 63 -14.97 -1.07 -0.44
CA SER A 63 -14.90 -2.45 -0.91
C SER A 63 -14.62 -3.38 0.27
N ALA A 64 -15.41 -4.44 0.42
CA ALA A 64 -15.32 -5.43 1.51
C ALA A 64 -14.00 -6.22 1.61
N SER A 65 -12.96 -5.84 0.86
CA SER A 65 -11.65 -6.52 0.79
C SER A 65 -10.51 -5.77 1.49
N THR A 66 -10.78 -4.67 2.19
CA THR A 66 -9.74 -3.92 2.92
C THR A 66 -10.29 -3.38 4.22
N SER A 67 -10.23 -4.22 5.26
CA SER A 67 -10.18 -3.74 6.63
C SER A 67 -8.76 -3.24 6.89
N GLN A 68 -8.55 -1.92 6.80
CA GLN A 68 -7.90 -1.14 7.85
C GLN A 68 -7.88 0.36 7.49
N ASP A 69 -8.58 1.09 8.35
CA ASP A 69 -8.47 2.50 8.74
C ASP A 69 -8.65 3.66 7.75
N THR A 70 -9.81 4.30 7.85
CA THR A 70 -9.81 5.75 8.13
C THR A 70 -11.08 6.08 8.89
N GLU A 71 -10.92 6.20 10.19
CA GLU A 71 -11.88 6.77 11.11
C GLU A 71 -12.29 8.21 10.72
N ASN A 72 -13.45 8.52 11.26
CA ASN A 72 -14.25 9.73 11.26
C ASN A 72 -13.46 10.96 11.78
N LEU A 73 -13.60 12.11 11.12
CA LEU A 73 -13.10 13.39 11.60
C LEU A 73 -14.04 13.94 12.68
N ASN A 74 -13.61 13.94 13.94
CA ASN A 74 -14.05 14.91 14.95
C ASN A 74 -12.90 15.25 15.92
N THR A 75 -12.28 16.39 15.62
CA THR A 75 -11.68 17.40 16.52
C THR A 75 -10.82 16.96 17.73
N ALA A 76 -9.52 16.85 17.50
CA ALA A 76 -8.47 17.25 18.46
C ALA A 76 -7.25 17.76 17.67
N PRO A 77 -6.46 18.72 18.19
CA PRO A 77 -5.23 19.16 17.52
C PRO A 77 -4.33 17.96 17.23
N PRO A 78 -3.55 17.97 16.14
CA PRO A 78 -2.60 16.91 15.85
C PRO A 78 -1.78 16.60 17.11
N PRO A 79 -1.67 15.34 17.56
CA PRO A 79 -0.78 15.02 18.65
C PRO A 79 0.61 15.53 18.24
N ALA A 80 1.22 16.34 19.11
CA ALA A 80 2.55 16.89 18.88
C ALA A 80 3.43 15.78 18.33
N LYS A 81 4.16 16.05 17.23
CA LYS A 81 5.02 15.07 16.56
C LYS A 81 5.91 14.43 17.62
N ARG A 82 5.56 13.21 18.04
CA ARG A 82 6.34 12.45 19.01
C ARG A 82 7.69 12.22 18.35
N LYS A 83 8.77 12.34 19.13
CA LYS A 83 10.11 12.04 18.61
C LYS A 83 10.12 10.60 18.08
N LEU A 84 10.85 10.38 16.98
CA LEU A 84 10.95 9.09 16.29
C LEU A 84 11.32 7.95 17.25
N ASP A 85 12.05 8.29 18.32
CA ASP A 85 12.52 7.40 19.37
C ASP A 85 11.42 6.75 20.22
N ASP A 86 10.20 7.31 20.23
CA ASP A 86 9.10 6.88 21.11
C ASP A 86 8.31 5.69 20.54
N TYR A 87 8.48 5.37 19.25
CA TYR A 87 7.78 4.27 18.58
C TYR A 87 8.43 2.89 18.79
N PHE A 88 9.62 2.81 19.38
CA PHE A 88 10.32 1.55 19.58
C PHE A 88 10.69 1.33 21.04
N THR A 89 10.35 0.15 21.54
CA THR A 89 10.97 -0.43 22.73
C THR A 89 12.47 -0.45 22.49
N LYS A 90 13.22 0.45 23.12
CA LYS A 90 14.68 0.44 23.13
C LYS A 90 15.13 -0.91 23.67
N THR A 91 15.44 -1.86 22.80
CA THR A 91 16.17 -3.07 23.18
C THR A 91 17.51 -2.60 23.73
N LYS A 92 17.74 -2.88 25.02
CA LYS A 92 18.85 -2.37 25.82
C LYS A 92 20.21 -3.01 25.48
N SER A 93 20.38 -3.50 24.26
CA SER A 93 21.54 -4.27 23.84
C SER A 93 22.15 -3.62 22.60
N ASP A 94 23.39 -3.16 22.74
CA ASP A 94 24.27 -2.57 21.72
C ASP A 94 24.62 -3.54 20.56
N ASP A 95 23.96 -4.69 20.50
CA ASP A 95 24.14 -5.74 19.51
C ASP A 95 22.85 -5.89 18.69
N ASP A 96 22.71 -5.08 17.63
CA ASP A 96 21.60 -5.22 16.69
C ASP A 96 21.70 -6.59 16.00
N ASN A 97 20.85 -7.54 16.40
CA ASN A 97 20.68 -8.82 15.72
C ASN A 97 20.31 -8.60 14.25
N LEU A 98 20.78 -9.45 13.34
CA LEU A 98 20.54 -9.32 11.90
C LEU A 98 19.04 -9.17 11.57
N ASP A 99 18.18 -9.92 12.26
CA ASP A 99 16.73 -9.85 12.05
C ASP A 99 16.15 -8.48 12.40
N ASP A 100 16.70 -7.81 13.41
CA ASP A 100 16.28 -6.47 13.84
C ASP A 100 16.63 -5.42 12.78
N VAL A 101 17.86 -5.49 12.27
CA VAL A 101 18.32 -4.61 11.17
C VAL A 101 17.51 -4.85 9.91
N LEU A 102 17.28 -6.11 9.53
CA LEU A 102 16.44 -6.45 8.37
C LEU A 102 15.01 -5.94 8.56
N ALA A 103 14.41 -6.15 9.74
CA ALA A 103 13.06 -5.69 10.03
C ALA A 103 12.95 -4.16 9.93
N ARG A 104 13.90 -3.42 10.49
CA ARG A 104 13.93 -1.95 10.39
C ARG A 104 14.11 -1.47 8.96
N MET A 105 15.10 -1.98 8.23
CA MET A 105 15.34 -1.57 6.84
C MET A 105 14.13 -1.82 5.94
N ILE A 106 13.40 -2.91 6.18
CA ILE A 106 12.23 -3.26 5.37
C ILE A 106 11.02 -2.43 5.79
N ALA A 107 10.71 -2.36 7.10
CA ALA A 107 9.49 -1.72 7.59
C ALA A 107 9.59 -0.19 7.63
N LEU A 108 10.74 0.38 7.97
CA LEU A 108 10.96 1.81 8.10
C LEU A 108 11.47 2.43 6.81
N ASP A 109 12.55 1.86 6.26
CA ASP A 109 13.21 2.43 5.08
C ASP A 109 12.57 1.94 3.77
N GLY A 110 11.65 0.97 3.82
CA GLY A 110 10.90 0.48 2.67
C GLY A 110 11.73 -0.35 1.70
N PHE A 111 12.81 -0.98 2.16
CA PHE A 111 13.65 -1.82 1.30
C PHE A 111 12.90 -3.09 0.87
N PRO A 112 12.82 -3.40 -0.43
CA PRO A 112 12.30 -4.68 -0.89
C PRO A 112 13.20 -5.84 -0.43
N PHE A 113 12.60 -6.98 -0.07
CA PHE A 113 13.34 -8.18 0.37
C PHE A 113 14.43 -8.63 -0.62
N SER A 114 14.22 -8.41 -1.91
CA SER A 114 15.17 -8.78 -2.97
C SER A 114 16.46 -7.97 -2.93
N VAL A 115 16.44 -6.73 -2.42
CA VAL A 115 17.60 -5.83 -2.44
C VAL A 115 18.76 -6.39 -1.62
N PHE A 116 18.48 -7.12 -0.54
CA PHE A 116 19.50 -7.79 0.29
C PHE A 116 20.21 -8.95 -0.41
N ILE A 117 19.71 -9.38 -1.57
CA ILE A 117 20.25 -10.48 -2.37
C ILE A 117 20.91 -9.93 -3.63
N THR A 118 20.24 -8.99 -4.31
CA THR A 118 20.68 -8.47 -5.60
C THR A 118 21.74 -7.37 -5.48
N SER A 119 21.83 -6.69 -4.34
CA SER A 119 22.82 -5.63 -4.12
C SER A 119 24.09 -6.20 -3.48
N ASP A 120 25.15 -6.37 -4.29
CA ASP A 120 26.46 -6.82 -3.80
C ASP A 120 27.06 -5.90 -2.74
N ASN A 121 26.92 -4.58 -2.91
CA ASN A 121 27.48 -3.62 -1.96
C ASN A 121 26.78 -3.71 -0.60
N LEU A 122 25.44 -3.75 -0.59
CA LEU A 122 24.68 -3.93 0.64
C LEU A 122 25.02 -5.26 1.31
N ARG A 123 25.14 -6.32 0.51
CA ARG A 123 25.48 -7.66 1.00
C ARG A 123 26.87 -7.72 1.62
N LYS A 124 27.87 -7.08 1.00
CA LYS A 124 29.24 -6.95 1.56
C LYS A 124 29.24 -6.16 2.87
N LEU A 125 28.49 -5.07 2.94
CA LEU A 125 28.38 -4.25 4.16
C LEU A 125 27.75 -5.05 5.32
N LEU A 126 26.68 -5.80 5.05
CA LEU A 126 26.05 -6.64 6.07
C LEU A 126 26.95 -7.81 6.48
N LEU A 127 27.66 -8.44 5.54
CA LEU A 127 28.59 -9.53 5.83
C LEU A 127 29.80 -9.10 6.68
N ALA A 128 30.13 -7.80 6.72
CA ALA A 128 31.18 -7.28 7.60
C ALA A 128 30.82 -7.41 9.08
N LYS A 129 29.52 -7.42 9.42
CA LYS A 129 29.00 -7.55 10.79
C LYS A 129 28.31 -8.90 11.05
N TYR A 130 27.69 -9.50 10.04
CA TYR A 130 26.85 -10.69 10.17
C TYR A 130 27.37 -11.84 9.31
N THR A 131 27.61 -13.01 9.91
CA THR A 131 28.16 -14.17 9.18
C THR A 131 27.10 -14.97 8.42
N ASP A 132 25.85 -14.99 8.89
CA ASP A 132 24.75 -15.78 8.32
C ASP A 132 23.71 -14.90 7.60
N LEU A 133 24.09 -14.38 6.42
CA LEU A 133 23.18 -13.59 5.60
C LEU A 133 22.35 -14.49 4.65
N PRO A 134 21.01 -14.45 4.73
CA PRO A 134 20.14 -15.27 3.90
C PRO A 134 20.30 -14.94 2.41
N LYS A 135 20.22 -16.00 1.58
CA LYS A 135 20.37 -15.92 0.12
C LYS A 135 19.03 -15.92 -0.63
N SER A 136 17.91 -15.95 0.09
CA SER A 136 16.57 -16.05 -0.47
C SER A 136 15.65 -15.00 0.15
N ALA A 137 14.83 -14.37 -0.70
CA ALA A 137 13.92 -13.30 -0.29
C ALA A 137 12.84 -13.85 0.64
N VAL A 138 12.43 -15.09 0.41
CA VAL A 138 11.46 -15.80 1.24
C VAL A 138 12.02 -16.04 2.64
N THR A 139 13.31 -16.37 2.76
CA THR A 139 13.96 -16.57 4.06
C THR A 139 14.05 -15.25 4.83
N ILE A 140 14.38 -14.14 4.15
CA ILE A 140 14.39 -12.80 4.75
C ILE A 140 12.99 -12.42 5.22
N GLN A 141 11.98 -12.63 4.38
CA GLN A 141 10.59 -12.36 4.73
C GLN A 141 10.18 -13.15 5.99
N LYS A 142 10.47 -14.45 6.06
CA LYS A 142 10.18 -15.26 7.25
C LYS A 142 10.86 -14.72 8.51
N ARG A 143 12.15 -14.36 8.44
CA ARG A 143 12.87 -13.76 9.58
C ARG A 143 12.20 -12.49 10.08
N VAL A 144 11.82 -11.60 9.15
CA VAL A 144 11.17 -10.32 9.49
C VAL A 144 9.75 -10.50 10.01
N MET A 145 8.96 -11.43 9.44
CA MET A 145 7.62 -11.70 9.94
C MET A 145 7.65 -12.33 11.33
N ASN A 146 8.55 -13.29 11.57
CA ASN A 146 8.75 -13.89 12.89
C ASN A 146 9.29 -12.89 13.93
N TYR A 147 9.92 -11.79 13.50
CA TYR A 147 10.33 -10.72 14.40
C TYR A 147 9.13 -10.01 15.04
N SER A 148 8.00 -9.88 14.33
CA SER A 148 6.78 -9.26 14.88
C SER A 148 6.07 -10.09 15.96
N GLU A 149 6.44 -11.38 16.08
CA GLU A 149 5.87 -12.33 17.04
C GLU A 149 6.71 -12.45 18.33
N LYS A 150 7.86 -11.76 18.41
CA LYS A 150 8.76 -11.73 19.58
C LYS A 150 8.45 -10.54 20.49
#